data_AF-A0A5B0KPC5-F1
#
_entry.id   AF-A0A5B0KPC5-F1
#
_cell.length_a   1.000
_cell.length_b   1.000
_cell.length_c   1.000
_cell.angle_alpha   90.00
_cell.angle_beta   90.00
_cell.angle_gamma   90.00
#
_symmetry.space_group_name_H-M   'P 1'
#
loop_
_entity.id
_entity.type
_entity.pdbx_description
1 polymer ?
#
loop_
_entity_poly.entity_id
_entity_poly.type
_entity_poly.pdbx_seq_one_letter_code
_entity_poly.pdbx_strand_id
1 'polypeptide(L)'
;MKPAVIVLLFSFAIGAASAAAGERNPTHLFDSGNHVDATGIVRDRGGRPVGRIEANVEGSHVLRDNAGRHIGSVEHGFAEGELVVRDSEGRRQGTLERQQ
;
A
#
# COMPACT_ATOMS: atom_id res chain seq x y z
N MET A 1 -0.70 -39.51 -49.57
CA MET A 1 -1.40 -38.59 -48.65
C MET A 1 -0.38 -38.12 -47.62
N LYS A 2 0.06 -36.86 -47.65
CA LYS A 2 1.00 -36.28 -46.67
C LYS A 2 0.23 -35.27 -45.82
N PRO A 3 0.17 -35.40 -44.49
CA PRO A 3 -0.45 -34.36 -43.67
C PRO A 3 0.51 -33.18 -43.57
N ALA A 4 0.08 -32.02 -44.08
CA ALA A 4 0.78 -30.76 -43.86
C ALA A 4 0.44 -30.26 -42.45
N VAL A 5 1.46 -30.11 -41.61
CA VAL A 5 1.35 -29.58 -40.25
C VAL A 5 1.18 -28.06 -40.33
N ILE A 6 0.07 -27.54 -39.80
CA ILE A 6 -0.17 -26.10 -39.65
C ILE A 6 0.43 -25.67 -38.32
N VAL A 7 1.49 -24.87 -38.35
CA VAL A 7 2.06 -24.22 -37.15
C VAL A 7 1.39 -22.86 -37.00
N LEU A 8 0.53 -22.74 -36.00
CA LEU A 8 -0.09 -21.47 -35.61
C LEU A 8 0.81 -20.80 -34.55
N LEU A 9 1.67 -19.89 -34.99
CA LEU A 9 2.52 -19.07 -34.12
C LEU A 9 1.68 -17.97 -33.46
N PHE A 10 1.19 -18.24 -32.25
CA PHE A 10 0.64 -17.19 -31.37
C PHE A 10 1.81 -16.40 -30.77
N SER A 11 2.14 -15.26 -31.39
CA SER A 11 3.01 -14.26 -30.78
C SER A 11 2.27 -13.60 -29.62
N PHE A 12 2.39 -14.15 -28.41
CA PHE A 12 2.06 -13.43 -27.19
C PHE A 12 3.12 -12.34 -27.00
N ALA A 13 2.81 -11.12 -27.47
CA ALA A 13 3.45 -9.94 -26.97
C ALA A 13 3.04 -9.81 -25.50
N ILE A 14 3.86 -10.36 -24.59
CA ILE A 14 3.79 -10.06 -23.18
C ILE A 14 4.21 -8.60 -23.07
N GLY A 15 3.24 -7.71 -23.22
CA GLY A 15 3.36 -6.34 -22.78
C GLY A 15 3.70 -6.41 -21.30
N ALA A 16 4.95 -6.13 -20.96
CA ALA A 16 5.36 -5.90 -19.60
C ALA A 16 4.47 -4.76 -19.11
N ALA A 17 3.44 -5.10 -18.33
CA ALA A 17 2.76 -4.14 -17.51
C ALA A 17 3.87 -3.54 -16.66
N SER A 18 4.30 -2.33 -17.03
CA SER A 18 5.00 -1.45 -16.10
C SER A 18 3.96 -1.20 -15.01
N ALA A 19 3.92 -2.11 -14.04
CA ALA A 19 3.27 -1.87 -12.79
C ALA A 19 4.01 -0.65 -12.27
N ALA A 20 3.38 0.50 -12.46
CA ALA A 20 3.85 1.75 -11.93
C ALA A 20 4.31 1.42 -10.50
N ALA A 21 5.62 1.50 -10.31
CA ALA A 21 6.23 1.71 -9.01
C ALA A 21 5.79 3.11 -8.59
N GLY A 22 4.47 3.30 -8.45
CA GLY A 22 3.89 4.40 -7.72
C GLY A 22 4.47 4.22 -6.35
N GLU A 23 5.33 5.18 -6.00
CA GLU A 23 6.00 5.36 -4.75
C GLU A 23 5.25 4.62 -3.64
N ARG A 24 5.80 3.49 -3.17
CA ARG A 24 5.26 2.74 -2.02
C ARG A 24 5.58 3.50 -0.74
N ASN A 25 5.32 4.80 -0.75
CA ASN A 25 5.58 5.68 0.35
C ASN A 25 4.36 5.64 1.27
N PRO A 26 4.46 4.99 2.44
CA PRO A 26 3.36 4.93 3.39
C PRO A 26 3.02 6.29 3.98
N THR A 27 3.92 7.27 3.93
CA THR A 27 3.72 8.56 4.62
C THR A 27 2.62 9.40 4.00
N HIS A 28 2.31 9.22 2.72
CA HIS A 28 1.24 9.98 2.06
C HIS A 28 -0.13 9.75 2.73
N LEU A 29 -0.34 8.60 3.39
CA LEU A 29 -1.59 8.33 4.10
C LEU A 29 -1.79 9.29 5.29
N PHE A 30 -0.71 9.89 5.78
CA PHE A 30 -0.71 10.81 6.91
C PHE A 30 -0.49 12.27 6.48
N ASP A 31 -0.62 12.57 5.18
CA ASP A 31 -0.54 13.94 4.69
C ASP A 31 -1.57 14.84 5.38
N SER A 32 -1.19 16.11 5.58
CA SER A 32 -2.06 17.09 6.23
C SER A 32 -3.37 17.25 5.46
N GLY A 33 -4.49 16.97 6.13
CA GLY A 33 -5.83 17.02 5.55
C GLY A 33 -6.38 15.66 5.12
N ASN A 34 -5.58 14.61 5.18
CA ASN A 34 -6.09 13.25 5.09
C ASN A 34 -6.77 12.86 6.41
N HIS A 35 -7.79 12.03 6.31
CA HIS A 35 -8.51 11.50 7.45
C HIS A 35 -8.88 10.04 7.22
N VAL A 36 -8.98 9.29 8.32
CA VAL A 36 -9.44 7.90 8.30
C VAL A 36 -10.95 7.90 8.57
N ASP A 37 -11.73 7.22 7.73
CA ASP A 37 -13.16 7.05 7.97
C ASP A 37 -13.46 5.89 8.93
N ALA A 38 -14.73 5.72 9.30
CA ALA A 38 -15.16 4.65 10.21
C ALA A 38 -14.85 3.23 9.71
N THR A 39 -14.63 3.05 8.40
CA THR A 39 -14.25 1.78 7.78
C THR A 39 -12.74 1.58 7.64
N GLY A 40 -11.91 2.52 8.09
CA GLY A 40 -10.46 2.46 8.02
C GLY A 40 -9.84 2.93 6.70
N ILE A 41 -10.63 3.45 5.75
CA ILE A 41 -10.13 4.02 4.50
C ILE A 41 -9.60 5.42 4.77
N VAL A 42 -8.39 5.69 4.28
CA VAL A 42 -7.79 7.01 4.28
C VAL A 42 -8.32 7.79 3.10
N ARG A 43 -8.89 8.96 3.37
CA ARG A 43 -9.44 9.87 2.37
C ARG A 43 -8.70 11.20 2.38
N ASP A 44 -8.49 11.75 1.20
CA ASP A 44 -7.92 13.10 1.07
C ASP A 44 -8.93 14.19 1.48
N ARG A 45 -8.49 15.45 1.48
CA ARG A 45 -9.36 16.61 1.76
C ARG A 45 -10.56 16.69 0.82
N GLY A 46 -10.46 16.17 -0.41
CA GLY A 46 -11.56 16.05 -1.37
C GLY A 46 -12.47 14.84 -1.17
N GLY A 47 -12.21 14.00 -0.15
CA GLY A 47 -12.99 12.80 0.16
C GLY A 47 -12.67 11.59 -0.73
N ARG A 48 -11.64 11.64 -1.56
CA ARG A 48 -11.23 10.52 -2.43
C ARG A 48 -10.39 9.52 -1.63
N PRO A 49 -10.58 8.21 -1.83
CA PRO A 49 -9.78 7.20 -1.17
C PRO A 49 -8.34 7.24 -1.70
N VAL A 50 -7.38 7.35 -0.79
CA VAL A 50 -5.93 7.31 -1.10
C VAL A 50 -5.28 6.02 -0.60
N GLY A 51 -5.86 5.37 0.40
CA GLY A 51 -5.44 4.05 0.87
C GLY A 51 -6.28 3.56 2.04
N ARG A 52 -5.76 2.60 2.80
CA ARG A 52 -6.45 2.02 3.96
C ARG A 52 -5.45 1.69 5.06
N ILE A 53 -5.89 1.86 6.30
CA ILE A 53 -5.19 1.44 7.51
C ILE A 53 -6.00 0.30 8.13
N GLU A 54 -5.38 -0.85 8.28
CA GLU A 54 -6.01 -2.05 8.83
C GLU A 54 -5.34 -2.43 10.15
N ALA A 55 -6.11 -2.57 11.22
CA ALA A 55 -5.59 -3.07 12.48
C ALA A 55 -5.21 -4.56 12.34
N ASN A 56 -4.03 -4.92 12.83
CA ASN A 56 -3.55 -6.29 12.93
C ASN A 56 -3.70 -6.81 14.36
N VAL A 57 -3.74 -8.14 14.51
CA VAL A 57 -4.03 -8.85 15.77
C VAL A 57 -3.00 -8.54 16.87
N GLU A 58 -1.79 -8.13 16.48
CA GLU A 58 -0.69 -7.80 17.39
C GLU A 58 -0.66 -6.32 17.83
N GLY A 59 -1.69 -5.54 17.49
CA GLY A 59 -1.73 -4.10 17.81
C GLY A 59 -0.93 -3.21 16.83
N SER A 60 -0.25 -3.81 15.85
CA SER A 60 0.28 -3.11 14.68
C SER A 60 -0.83 -2.78 13.68
N HIS A 61 -0.57 -1.82 12.79
CA HIS A 61 -1.49 -1.46 11.72
C HIS A 61 -0.80 -1.65 10.37
N VAL A 62 -1.50 -2.23 9.41
CA VAL A 62 -1.03 -2.45 8.05
C VAL A 62 -1.52 -1.31 7.17
N LEU A 63 -0.60 -0.75 6.38
CA LEU A 63 -0.88 0.32 5.43
C LEU A 63 -0.98 -0.24 4.03
N ARG A 64 -2.09 0.05 3.37
CA ARG A 64 -2.36 -0.37 1.99
C ARG A 64 -2.70 0.82 1.11
N ASP A 65 -2.30 0.73 -0.15
CA ASP A 65 -2.74 1.67 -1.17
C ASP A 65 -4.18 1.40 -1.62
N ASN A 66 -4.71 2.26 -2.49
CA ASN A 66 -6.05 2.12 -3.04
C ASN A 66 -6.25 0.85 -3.91
N ALA A 67 -5.15 0.22 -4.38
CA ALA A 67 -5.17 -1.07 -5.07
C ALA A 67 -5.09 -2.26 -4.11
N GLY A 68 -5.06 -2.03 -2.79
CA GLY A 68 -4.94 -3.06 -1.76
C GLY A 68 -3.53 -3.62 -1.59
N ARG A 69 -2.52 -3.02 -2.23
CA ARG A 69 -1.11 -3.44 -2.11
C ARG A 69 -0.55 -2.95 -0.79
N HIS A 70 0.22 -3.80 -0.12
CA HIS A 70 0.94 -3.41 1.08
C HIS A 70 2.02 -2.38 0.75
N ILE A 71 1.95 -1.22 1.42
CA ILE A 71 2.91 -0.12 1.26
C ILE A 71 3.68 0.19 2.55
N GLY A 72 3.27 -0.39 3.68
CA GLY A 72 3.98 -0.25 4.95
C GLY A 72 3.19 -0.68 6.16
N SER A 73 3.70 -0.34 7.33
CA SER A 73 3.09 -0.65 8.63
C SER A 73 3.24 0.53 9.60
N VAL A 74 2.36 0.58 10.59
CA VAL A 74 2.54 1.39 11.80
C VAL A 74 2.65 0.44 12.97
N GLU A 75 3.72 0.55 13.72
CA GLU A 75 4.04 -0.34 14.83
C GLU A 75 4.36 0.47 16.08
N HIS A 76 4.25 -0.14 17.25
CA HIS A 76 4.70 0.49 18.49
C HIS A 76 6.22 0.64 18.47
N GLY A 77 6.68 1.85 18.82
CA GLY A 77 8.09 2.17 18.99
C GLY A 77 8.66 1.62 20.29
N PHE A 78 9.90 2.00 20.59
CA PHE A 78 10.57 1.60 21.83
C PHE A 78 10.11 2.46 23.02
N ALA A 79 9.66 3.70 22.76
CA ALA A 79 9.11 4.56 23.78
C ALA A 79 7.60 4.30 23.98
N GLU A 80 7.14 4.45 25.23
CA GLU A 80 5.73 4.28 25.57
C GLU A 80 4.86 5.27 24.80
N GLY A 81 3.89 4.75 24.04
CA GLY A 81 3.00 5.58 23.20
C GLY A 81 3.59 6.04 21.85
N GLU A 82 4.86 5.72 21.55
CA GLU A 82 5.46 6.00 20.24
C GLU A 82 4.85 5.06 19.19
N LEU A 83 4.41 5.63 18.07
CA LEU A 83 4.03 4.88 16.88
C LEU A 83 5.04 5.16 15.78
N VAL A 84 5.56 4.12 15.14
CA VAL A 84 6.60 4.21 14.11
C VAL A 84 6.00 3.78 12.79
N VAL A 85 6.11 4.63 11.77
CA VAL A 85 5.73 4.29 10.39
C VAL A 85 6.91 3.64 9.71
N ARG A 86 6.68 2.48 9.10
CA ARG A 86 7.65 1.74 8.28
C ARG A 86 7.12 1.55 6.88
N ASP A 87 8.02 1.50 5.90
CA ASP A 87 7.68 1.14 4.52
C ASP A 87 7.49 -0.37 4.34
N SER A 88 7.12 -0.77 3.13
CA SER A 88 6.94 -2.19 2.76
C SER A 88 8.22 -3.05 2.90
N GLU A 89 9.39 -2.42 3.06
CA GLU A 89 10.68 -3.09 3.25
C GLU A 89 11.07 -3.12 4.75
N GLY A 90 10.23 -2.59 5.65
CA GLY A 90 10.45 -2.52 7.09
C GLY A 90 11.34 -1.34 7.55
N ARG A 91 11.72 -0.44 6.64
CA ARG A 91 12.55 0.73 6.98
C ARG A 91 11.68 1.80 7.63
N ARG A 92 12.18 2.38 8.72
CA ARG A 92 11.51 3.48 9.42
C ARG A 92 11.44 4.72 8.52
N GLN A 93 10.23 5.21 8.31
CA GLN A 93 9.93 6.43 7.55
C GLN A 93 9.63 7.62 8.47
N GLY A 94 9.12 7.35 9.68
CA GLY A 94 8.80 8.42 10.63
C GLY A 94 8.17 7.90 11.91
N THR A 95 7.68 8.84 12.71
CA THR A 95 6.92 8.58 13.94
C THR A 95 5.62 9.35 13.94
N LEU A 96 4.60 8.76 14.55
CA LEU A 96 3.31 9.38 14.82
C LEU A 96 3.20 9.55 16.34
N GLU A 97 2.71 10.72 16.73
CA GLU A 97 2.34 10.99 18.11
C GLU A 97 0.82 10.95 18.23
N ARG A 98 0.33 10.30 19.28
CA ARG A 98 -1.09 10.33 19.60
C ARG A 98 -1.40 11.69 20.23
N GLN A 99 -2.05 12.57 19.48
CA GLN A 99 -2.68 13.77 20.05
C GLN A 99 -3.86 13.28 20.91
N GLN A 100 -3.79 13.54 22.23
CA GLN A 100 -4.85 13.24 23.21
C GLN A 100 -5.81 14.41 23.34
#